data_AF-A0A926B503-F1
#
_entry.id   AF-A0A926B503-F1
#
_cell.length_a   1.000
_cell.length_b   1.000
_cell.length_c   1.000
_cell.angle_alpha   90.00
_cell.angle_beta   90.00
_cell.angle_gamma   90.00
#
_symmetry.space_group_name_H-M   'P 1'
#
loop_
_entity.id
_entity.type
_entity.pdbx_description
1 polymer ?
#
loop_
_entity_poly.entity_id
_entity_poly.type
_entity_poly.pdbx_seq_one_letter_code
_entity_poly.pdbx_strand_id
1 'polypeptide(L)' 'MTIASKIRAAFAFERTANRQERYLAEATSLADLELRQREIDRGRFARN' A
#
# COMPACT_ATOMS: atom_id res chain seq x y z
N MET A 1 24.75 7.93 0.61
CA MET A 1 23.30 8.00 0.26
C MET A 1 22.96 9.44 -0.06
N THR A 2 22.32 9.72 -1.20
CA THR A 2 22.07 11.09 -1.69
C THR A 2 20.64 11.55 -1.35
N ILE A 3 20.41 12.87 -1.25
CA ILE A 3 19.07 13.46 -1.06
C ILE A 3 18.05 12.92 -2.08
N ALA A 4 18.48 12.70 -3.32
CA ALA A 4 17.67 12.09 -4.38
C ALA A 4 17.13 10.70 -4.01
N SER A 5 17.91 9.86 -3.31
CA SER A 5 17.47 8.54 -2.85
C SER A 5 16.41 8.62 -1.75
N LYS A 6 16.50 9.61 -0.85
CA LYS A 6 15.46 9.86 0.17
C LYS A 6 14.15 10.34 -0.45
N ILE A 7 14.24 11.26 -1.41
CA ILE A 7 13.07 11.77 -2.15
C ILE A 7 12.38 10.62 -2.89
N ARG A 8 13.14 9.78 -3.61
CA ARG A 8 12.58 8.62 -4.33
C ARG A 8 11.91 7.62 -3.39
N ALA A 9 12.48 7.36 -2.22
CA ALA A 9 11.89 6.48 -1.22
C ALA A 9 10.57 7.05 -0.65
N ALA A 10 10.52 8.36 -0.37
CA ALA A 10 9.30 9.03 0.10
C ALA A 10 8.16 8.95 -0.93
N PHE A 11 8.45 9.20 -2.21
CA PHE A 11 7.47 9.06 -3.29
C PHE A 11 7.03 7.61 -3.52
N ALA A 12 7.93 6.63 -3.34
CA ALA A 12 7.58 5.22 -3.43
C ALA A 12 6.64 4.78 -2.30
N PHE A 13 6.81 5.34 -1.10
CA PHE A 13 5.92 5.11 0.05
C PHE A 13 4.52 5.70 -0.19
N GLU A 14 4.43 6.97 -0.58
CA GLU A 14 3.18 7.65 -0.98
C GLU A 14 2.39 6.85 -2.03
N ARG A 15 3.07 6.39 -3.09
CA ARG A 15 2.45 5.60 -4.15
C ARG A 15 1.89 4.27 -3.64
N THR A 16 2.53 3.67 -2.65
CA THR A 16 2.12 2.39 -2.07
C THR A 16 0.95 2.57 -1.11
N ALA A 17 0.98 3.60 -0.27
CA ALA A 17 -0.13 3.97 0.61
C ALA A 17 -1.41 4.28 -0.19
N ASN A 18 -1.31 5.06 -1.27
CA ASN A 18 -2.46 5.38 -2.12
C ASN A 18 -3.09 4.12 -2.78
N ARG A 19 -2.26 3.14 -3.17
CA ARG A 19 -2.74 1.86 -3.73
C ARG A 19 -3.43 1.00 -2.67
N GLN A 20 -2.89 0.95 -1.46
CA GLN A 20 -3.50 0.23 -0.34
C GLN A 20 -4.85 0.82 0.04
N GLU A 21 -4.94 2.15 0.15
CA GLU A 21 -6.17 2.86 0.48
C GLU A 21 -7.26 2.63 -0.58
N ARG A 22 -6.92 2.76 -1.87
CA ARG A 22 -7.84 2.44 -2.97
C ARG A 22 -8.30 0.98 -2.93
N TYR A 23 -7.38 0.07 -2.62
CA TYR A 23 -7.68 -1.35 -2.56
C TYR A 23 -8.65 -1.69 -1.42
N LEU A 24 -8.53 -1.03 -0.27
CA LEU A 24 -9.47 -1.16 0.85
C LEU A 24 -10.82 -0.49 0.53
N ALA A 25 -10.82 0.64 -0.16
CA ALA A 25 -12.04 1.37 -0.55
C ALA A 25 -12.93 0.58 -1.52
N GLU A 26 -12.38 -0.39 -2.24
CA GLU A 26 -13.12 -1.32 -3.11
C GLU A 26 -13.85 -2.44 -2.34
N ALA A 27 -13.67 -2.56 -1.02
CA ALA A 27 -14.34 -3.58 -0.23
C ALA A 27 -15.85 -3.34 -0.15
N THR A 28 -16.63 -4.39 -0.41
CA THR A 28 -18.11 -4.32 -0.40
C THR A 28 -18.72 -4.82 0.90
N SER A 29 -17.92 -5.38 1.80
CA SER A 29 -18.33 -5.89 3.11
C SER A 29 -17.18 -5.85 4.11
N LEU A 30 -17.49 -5.97 5.40
CA LEU A 30 -16.47 -6.03 6.46
C LEU A 30 -15.54 -7.25 6.32
N ALA A 31 -16.09 -8.42 5.95
CA ALA A 31 -15.28 -9.62 5.74
C ALA A 31 -14.32 -9.46 4.54
N ASP A 32 -14.77 -8.79 3.49
CA ASP A 32 -13.93 -8.45 2.33
C ASP A 32 -12.83 -7.46 2.74
N LEU A 33 -13.17 -6.42 3.51
CA LEU A 33 -12.20 -5.45 4.04
C LEU A 33 -11.12 -6.12 4.90
N GLU A 34 -11.50 -7.04 5.79
CA GLU A 34 -10.55 -7.80 6.61
C GLU A 34 -9.64 -8.70 5.78
N LEU A 35 -10.19 -9.38 4.76
CA LEU A 35 -9.40 -10.19 3.84
C LEU A 35 -8.36 -9.34 3.12
N ARG A 36 -8.79 -8.19 2.56
CA ARG A 36 -7.90 -7.26 1.86
C ARG A 36 -6.83 -6.69 2.77
N GLN A 37 -7.16 -6.35 4.00
CA GLN A 37 -6.19 -5.90 4.99
C GLN A 37 -5.13 -6.98 5.26
N ARG A 38 -5.54 -8.25 5.43
CA ARG A 38 -4.59 -9.37 5.59
C ARG A 38 -3.68 -9.56 4.39
N GLU A 39 -4.17 -9.33 3.17
CA GLU A 39 -3.34 -9.38 1.97
C GLU A 39 -2.33 -8.24 1.89
N ILE A 40 -2.72 -7.03 2.32
CA ILE A 40 -1.81 -5.90 2.48
C ILE A 40 -0.71 -6.25 3.48
N ASP A 41 -1.07 -6.79 4.64
CA ASP A 41 -0.14 -7.18 5.70
C ASP A 41 0.81 -8.31 5.25
N ARG A 42 0.33 -9.21 4.37
CA ARG A 42 1.15 -10.25 3.70
C ARG A 42 2.09 -9.69 2.63
N GLY A 43 2.06 -8.39 2.38
CA GLY A 43 2.97 -7.73 1.44
C GLY A 43 2.49 -7.72 -0.01
N ARG A 44 1.17 -7.76 -0.27
CA ARG A 44 0.60 -7.60 -1.63
C ARG A 44 1.15 -6.37 -2.37
N PHE A 45 1.53 -5.32 -1.63
CA PHE A 45 2.11 -4.10 -2.18
C PHE A 45 3.59 -3.87 -1.80
N ALA A 46 4.26 -4.85 -1.18
CA ALA A 46 5.65 -4.73 -0.73
C ALA A 46 6.67 -4.87 -1.88
N ARG A 47 6.28 -5.41 -3.04
CA ARG A 47 7.09 -5.45 -4.27
C ARG A 47 6.74 -4.25 -5.15
N ASN A 48 7.54 -3.19 -5.05
CA ASN A 48 7.54 -2.06 -5.98
C ASN A 48 8.98 -1.58 -6.17
#